data_AF-Q3LVK2-F1
#
_entry.id   AF-Q3LVK2-F1
#
_cell.length_a   1.000
_cell.length_b   1.000
_cell.length_c   1.000
_cell.angle_alpha   90.00
_cell.angle_beta   90.00
_cell.angle_gamma   90.00
#
_symmetry.space_group_name_H-M   'P 1'
#
loop_
_entity.id
_entity.type
_entity.pdbx_description
1 polymer ?
#
loop_
_entity_poly.entity_id
_entity_poly.type
_entity_poly.pdbx_seq_one_letter_code
_entity_poly.pdbx_strand_id
1 'polypeptide(L)'
;EEKQKEVMVEKVGEPTENHDDFAASLPDNECRYAVFDYDFVTAENCQKSRIFFIAWSPDTARVRTKMIYASSKDRFKRELDGIQVELQATDPTEMDLEVL
;
A
#
# COMPACT_ATOMS: atom_id res chain seq x y z
N GLU A 1 -7.65 -25.89 7.20
CA GLU A 1 -7.77 -24.45 6.91
C GLU A 1 -6.82 -24.11 5.76
N GLU A 2 -7.31 -24.12 4.52
CA GLU A 2 -6.47 -24.10 3.30
C GLU A 2 -6.85 -23.01 2.27
N LYS A 3 -7.59 -21.97 2.66
CA LYS A 3 -8.26 -21.09 1.68
C LYS A 3 -7.84 -19.62 1.69
N GLN A 4 -6.54 -19.32 1.74
CA GLN A 4 -6.05 -18.01 1.29
C GLN A 4 -4.76 -18.21 0.50
N LYS A 5 -4.90 -18.59 -0.78
CA LYS A 5 -3.79 -18.68 -1.75
C LYS A 5 -3.87 -17.58 -2.82
N GLU A 6 -4.81 -16.66 -2.67
CA GLU A 6 -5.12 -15.65 -3.67
C GLU A 6 -5.18 -14.28 -3.00
N VAL A 7 -4.58 -13.29 -3.65
CA VAL A 7 -4.68 -11.90 -3.24
C VAL A 7 -5.96 -11.36 -3.87
N MET A 8 -6.92 -10.97 -3.03
CA MET A 8 -8.20 -10.40 -3.46
C MET A 8 -8.25 -8.92 -3.10
N VAL A 9 -8.95 -8.15 -3.93
CA VAL A 9 -9.23 -6.73 -3.64
C VAL A 9 -10.24 -6.67 -2.49
N GLU A 10 -9.87 -5.98 -1.42
CA GLU A 10 -10.75 -5.75 -0.27
C GLU A 10 -11.54 -4.45 -0.42
N LYS A 11 -10.86 -3.37 -0.79
CA LYS A 11 -11.44 -2.04 -1.04
C LYS A 11 -10.80 -1.44 -2.28
N VAL A 12 -11.61 -0.76 -3.07
CA VAL A 12 -11.15 0.16 -4.13
C VAL A 12 -11.47 1.56 -3.64
N GLY A 13 -10.46 2.43 -3.62
CA GLY A 13 -10.65 3.82 -3.21
C GLY A 13 -11.25 4.67 -4.33
N GLU A 14 -11.90 5.76 -3.95
CA GLU A 14 -12.41 6.76 -4.90
C GLU A 14 -11.28 7.73 -5.31
N PRO A 15 -11.30 8.32 -6.53
CA PRO A 15 -10.30 9.32 -6.94
C PRO A 15 -10.26 10.58 -6.07
N THR A 16 -11.27 10.78 -5.22
CA THR A 16 -11.36 11.90 -4.28
C THR A 16 -10.83 11.57 -2.89
N GLU A 17 -10.56 10.30 -2.59
CA GLU A 17 -9.98 9.90 -1.30
C GLU A 17 -8.52 10.33 -1.27
N ASN A 18 -8.14 11.02 -0.20
CA ASN A 18 -6.78 11.49 -0.02
C ASN A 18 -5.94 10.47 0.75
N HIS A 19 -4.68 10.82 0.99
CA HIS A 19 -3.77 9.98 1.77
C HIS A 19 -4.32 9.64 3.18
N ASP A 20 -4.96 10.60 3.86
CA ASP A 20 -5.46 10.40 5.22
C ASP A 20 -6.64 9.42 5.23
N ASP A 21 -7.54 9.49 4.25
CA ASP A 21 -8.64 8.54 4.06
C ASP A 21 -8.11 7.12 3.79
N PHE A 22 -7.04 7.03 2.98
CA PHE A 22 -6.36 5.78 2.72
C PHE A 22 -5.71 5.21 3.99
N ALA A 23 -4.94 6.02 4.74
CA ALA A 23 -4.30 5.62 5.97
C ALA A 23 -5.32 5.18 7.04
N ALA A 24 -6.45 5.88 7.16
CA ALA A 24 -7.54 5.55 8.06
C ALA A 24 -8.28 4.26 7.67
N SER A 25 -8.17 3.81 6.41
CA SER A 25 -8.78 2.56 5.94
C SER A 25 -7.97 1.30 6.28
N LEU A 26 -6.71 1.46 6.70
CA LEU A 26 -5.82 0.34 6.97
C LEU A 26 -6.08 -0.27 8.36
N PRO A 27 -6.12 -1.61 8.48
CA PRO A 27 -6.41 -2.27 9.74
C PRO A 27 -5.19 -2.26 10.68
N ASP A 28 -5.42 -1.98 11.97
CA ASP A 28 -4.36 -1.92 12.98
C ASP A 28 -3.67 -3.27 13.26
N ASN A 29 -4.34 -4.39 12.96
CA ASN A 29 -3.96 -5.73 13.39
C ASN A 29 -3.81 -6.76 12.25
N GLU A 30 -3.88 -6.31 11.00
CA GLU A 30 -3.74 -7.17 9.83
C GLU A 30 -2.85 -6.53 8.76
N CYS A 31 -2.14 -7.38 8.01
CA CYS A 31 -1.33 -6.91 6.89
C CYS A 31 -2.21 -6.66 5.65
N ARG A 32 -1.81 -5.68 4.83
CA ARG A 32 -2.47 -5.37 3.54
C ARG A 32 -1.44 -4.98 2.48
N TYR A 33 -1.80 -5.19 1.23
CA TYR A 33 -1.14 -4.51 0.13
C TYR A 33 -2.06 -3.41 -0.35
N ALA A 34 -1.48 -2.27 -0.69
CA ALA A 34 -2.19 -1.18 -1.31
C ALA A 34 -1.41 -0.65 -2.50
N VAL A 35 -2.15 -0.15 -3.47
CA VAL A 35 -1.60 0.62 -4.58
C VAL A 35 -2.24 1.99 -4.49
N PHE A 36 -1.42 3.02 -4.42
CA PHE A 36 -1.86 4.40 -4.27
C PHE A 36 -1.29 5.24 -5.40
N ASP A 37 -2.14 5.93 -6.14
CA ASP A 37 -1.71 6.87 -7.17
C ASP A 37 -1.57 8.25 -6.53
N TYR A 38 -0.34 8.71 -6.34
CA TYR A 38 -0.04 9.98 -5.70
C TYR A 38 0.13 11.07 -6.76
N ASP A 39 -0.86 11.94 -6.84
CA ASP A 39 -0.83 13.14 -7.67
C ASP A 39 -0.12 14.29 -6.96
N PHE A 40 0.88 14.89 -7.63
CA PHE A 40 1.61 16.05 -7.12
C PHE A 40 1.84 17.09 -8.22
N VAL A 41 1.94 18.35 -7.80
CA VAL A 41 2.23 19.47 -8.69
C VAL A 41 3.69 19.86 -8.54
N THR A 42 4.44 19.85 -9.64
CA THR A 42 5.83 20.32 -9.62
C THR A 42 5.90 21.83 -9.47
N ALA A 43 7.07 22.36 -9.10
CA ALA A 43 7.32 23.81 -9.05
C ALA A 43 7.04 24.54 -10.38
N GLU A 44 6.99 23.82 -11.50
CA GLU A 44 6.67 24.33 -12.83
C GLU A 44 5.15 24.31 -13.13
N ASN A 45 4.31 24.04 -12.12
CA ASN A 45 2.87 23.90 -12.24
C ASN A 45 2.45 22.78 -13.22
N CYS A 46 3.26 21.73 -13.32
CA CYS A 46 2.92 20.53 -14.06
C CYS A 46 2.37 19.46 -13.11
N GLN A 47 1.17 18.97 -13.40
CA GLN A 47 0.61 17.79 -12.74
C GLN A 47 1.44 16.57 -13.12
N LYS A 48 1.90 15.82 -12.13
CA LYS A 48 2.52 14.50 -12.30
C LYS A 48 1.87 13.55 -11.31
N SER A 49 1.85 12.27 -11.66
CA SER A 49 1.43 11.21 -10.77
C SER A 49 2.55 10.20 -10.59
N ARG A 50 2.54 9.52 -9.44
CA ARG A 50 3.43 8.41 -9.14
C ARG A 50 2.61 7.27 -8.54
N ILE A 51 2.78 6.07 -9.08
CA ILE A 51 2.17 4.86 -8.52
C ILE A 51 3.06 4.32 -7.40
N PHE A 52 2.51 4.31 -6.19
CA PHE A 52 3.10 3.73 -5.00
C PHE A 52 2.53 2.35 -4.73
N PHE A 53 3.40 1.39 -4.47
CA PHE A 53 3.03 0.10 -3.90
C PHE A 53 3.40 0.08 -2.42
N ILE A 54 2.38 -0.09 -1.58
CA ILE A 54 2.51 -0.02 -0.12
C ILE A 54 2.28 -1.42 0.45
N ALA A 55 3.27 -1.95 1.16
CA ALA A 55 3.14 -3.15 1.96
C ALA A 55 2.91 -2.77 3.42
N TRP A 56 1.66 -2.84 3.85
CA TRP A 56 1.22 -2.57 5.21
C TRP A 56 1.40 -3.81 6.09
N SER A 57 2.19 -3.70 7.15
CA SER A 57 2.47 -4.79 8.08
C SER A 57 2.56 -4.28 9.51
N PRO A 58 1.42 -4.00 10.18
CA PRO A 58 1.42 -3.36 11.47
C PRO A 58 2.02 -4.24 12.54
N ASP A 59 2.60 -3.63 13.57
CA ASP A 59 3.36 -4.40 14.55
C ASP A 59 2.52 -5.40 15.33
N THR A 60 1.25 -5.08 15.53
CA THR A 60 0.28 -5.93 16.23
C THR A 60 -0.22 -7.11 15.39
N ALA A 61 0.08 -7.16 14.08
CA ALA A 61 -0.32 -8.26 13.22
C ALA A 61 0.35 -9.58 13.61
N ARG A 62 -0.37 -10.70 13.41
CA ARG A 62 0.14 -12.03 13.71
C ARG A 62 1.40 -12.33 12.89
N VAL A 63 2.45 -12.87 13.53
CA VAL A 63 3.71 -13.24 12.89
C VAL A 63 3.50 -14.09 11.64
N ARG A 64 2.60 -15.08 11.70
CA ARG A 64 2.27 -15.93 10.56
C ARG A 64 1.72 -15.13 9.36
N THR A 65 0.88 -14.13 9.61
CA THR A 65 0.32 -13.26 8.57
C THR A 65 1.41 -12.39 7.96
N LYS A 66 2.27 -11.77 8.79
CA LYS A 66 3.43 -10.99 8.33
C LYS A 66 4.33 -11.82 7.42
N MET A 67 4.62 -13.08 7.79
CA MET A 67 5.41 -13.98 6.95
C MET A 67 4.75 -14.28 5.60
N ILE A 68 3.43 -14.54 5.57
CA ILE A 68 2.71 -14.82 4.32
C ILE A 68 2.76 -13.62 3.39
N TYR A 69 2.49 -12.41 3.91
CA TYR A 69 2.54 -11.17 3.13
C TYR A 69 3.98 -10.89 2.67
N ALA A 70 4.98 -10.93 3.55
CA ALA A 70 6.37 -10.74 3.15
C ALA A 70 6.81 -11.72 2.04
N SER A 71 6.46 -13.01 2.16
CA SER A 71 6.83 -14.04 1.18
C SER A 71 6.12 -13.89 -0.18
N SER A 72 4.91 -13.32 -0.19
CA SER A 72 4.08 -13.21 -1.40
C SER A 72 4.24 -11.86 -2.10
N LYS A 73 4.79 -10.85 -1.41
CA LYS A 73 4.98 -9.47 -1.90
C LYS A 73 5.66 -9.41 -3.25
N ASP A 74 6.83 -10.04 -3.39
CA ASP A 74 7.64 -9.90 -4.60
C ASP A 74 6.98 -10.51 -5.83
N ARG A 75 6.22 -11.59 -5.64
CA ARG A 75 5.42 -12.18 -6.71
C ARG A 75 4.27 -11.26 -7.09
N PHE A 76 3.51 -10.77 -6.12
CA PHE A 76 2.38 -9.88 -6.38
C PHE A 76 2.81 -8.57 -7.04
N LYS A 77 3.89 -7.96 -6.57
CA LYS A 77 4.47 -6.73 -7.12
C LYS A 77 4.86 -6.87 -8.60
N ARG A 78 5.35 -8.04 -9.02
CA ARG A 78 5.74 -8.29 -10.43
C ARG A 78 4.55 -8.35 -11.39
N GLU A 79 3.35 -8.62 -10.89
CA GLU A 79 2.13 -8.59 -11.68
C GLU A 79 1.57 -7.15 -11.83
N LEU A 80 2.15 -6.19 -11.09
CA LEU A 80 1.74 -4.78 -11.10
C LEU A 80 2.73 -3.97 -11.93
N ASP A 81 2.34 -3.64 -13.16
CA ASP A 81 3.13 -2.80 -14.05
C ASP A 81 3.01 -1.31 -13.66
N GLY A 82 4.11 -0.58 -13.77
CA GLY A 82 4.12 0.88 -13.58
C GLY A 82 4.34 1.34 -12.14
N ILE A 83 4.57 0.45 -11.17
CA ILE A 83 5.00 0.83 -9.82
C ILE A 83 6.31 1.62 -9.92
N GLN A 84 6.27 2.85 -9.43
CA GLN A 84 7.44 3.75 -9.40
C GLN A 84 8.11 3.75 -8.04
N VAL A 85 7.33 3.57 -6.97
CA VAL A 85 7.84 3.59 -5.59
C VAL A 85 7.29 2.40 -4.82
N GLU A 86 8.16 1.72 -4.08
CA GLU A 86 7.78 0.70 -3.10
C GLU A 86 7.97 1.30 -1.70
N LEU A 87 6.92 1.20 -0.89
CA LEU A 87 6.89 1.62 0.50
C LEU A 87 6.51 0.44 1.39
N GLN A 88 7.19 0.30 2.52
CA GLN A 88 6.82 -0.64 3.57
C GLN A 88 6.52 0.17 4.82
N ALA A 89 5.34 -0.04 5.38
CA ALA A 89 4.88 0.72 6.53
C ALA A 89 4.32 -0.21 7.60
N THR A 90 4.64 0.10 8.85
CA THR A 90 4.16 -0.62 10.04
C THR A 90 3.27 0.25 10.91
N ASP A 91 3.30 1.57 10.69
CA ASP A 91 2.44 2.55 11.35
C ASP A 91 1.89 3.56 10.32
N PRO A 92 0.68 4.12 10.49
CA PRO A 92 0.14 5.08 9.55
C PRO A 92 1.01 6.32 9.38
N THR A 93 1.76 6.69 10.42
CA THR A 93 2.71 7.80 10.41
C THR A 93 3.96 7.54 9.55
N GLU A 94 4.27 6.28 9.22
CA GLU A 94 5.36 5.90 8.32
C GLU A 94 4.96 5.97 6.84
N MET A 95 3.68 6.21 6.54
CA MET A 95 3.20 6.48 5.17
C MET A 95 3.39 7.95 4.80
N ASP A 96 4.61 8.45 4.89
CA ASP A 96 4.90 9.83 4.53
C ASP A 96 5.15 9.95 3.02
N LEU A 97 4.07 10.04 2.24
CA LEU A 97 4.12 10.16 0.78
C LEU A 97 4.68 11.51 0.32
N GLU A 98 4.68 12.54 1.17
CA GLU A 98 5.23 13.86 0.85
C GLU A 98 6.77 13.91 0.84
N VAL A 99 7.45 12.92 1.44
CA VAL A 99 8.90 12.91 1.63
C VAL A 99 9.66 12.22 0.47
N LEU A 100 8.96 11.67 -0.54
CA LEU A 100 9.51 10.84 -1.64
C LEU A 100 9.33 11.44 -3.06
#